data_AF-A0A7S1BKE2-F1
#
_entry.id   AF-A0A7S1BKE2-F1
#
_cell.length_a   1.000
_cell.length_b   1.000
_cell.length_c   1.000
_cell.angle_alpha   90.00
_cell.angle_beta   90.00
_cell.angle_gamma   90.00
#
_symmetry.space_group_name_H-M   'P 1'
#
loop_
_entity.id
_entity.type
_entity.pdbx_description
1 polymer ?
#
loop_
_entity_poly.entity_id
_entity_poly.type
_entity_poly.pdbx_seq_one_letter_code
_entity_poly.pdbx_strand_id
1 'polypeptide(L)'
;GRLETLRAEHARNKKSLKSDLRRTSAFVKRLRSVPAFGDAAVLRGLLGDIETLNLSRYVEEVSDALSSCTSSCRVGDVEGMSRIIASMHERYDSFLPSLLPELYAVLERAAANNAAENDARHRRVAMRTLVQLVLTGVLHGDERQDLKVLLKVVGEACGSAPAPDKKSN
;
A
#
# COMPACT_ATOMS: atom_id res chain seq x y z
N GLY A 1 -7.90 -17.66 -11.50
CA GLY A 1 -7.34 -17.79 -10.13
C GLY A 1 -8.27 -17.17 -9.10
N ARG A 2 -8.10 -17.45 -7.79
CA ARG A 2 -8.99 -16.94 -6.72
C ARG A 2 -9.22 -15.42 -6.79
N LEU A 3 -8.17 -14.65 -7.05
CA LEU A 3 -8.25 -13.18 -7.18
C LEU A 3 -9.14 -12.74 -8.34
N GLU A 4 -9.02 -13.36 -9.50
CA GLU A 4 -9.88 -13.06 -10.67
C GLU A 4 -11.35 -13.37 -10.36
N THR A 5 -11.62 -14.45 -9.61
CA THR A 5 -12.97 -14.78 -9.14
C THR A 5 -13.53 -13.68 -8.24
N LEU A 6 -12.76 -13.21 -7.25
CA LEU A 6 -13.17 -12.13 -6.35
C LEU A 6 -13.45 -10.83 -7.12
N ARG A 7 -12.60 -10.49 -8.09
CA ARG A 7 -12.81 -9.31 -8.94
C ARG A 7 -14.04 -9.44 -9.83
N ALA A 8 -14.27 -10.61 -10.42
CA ALA A 8 -15.46 -10.86 -11.25
C ALA A 8 -16.74 -10.79 -10.41
N GLU A 9 -16.73 -11.31 -9.18
CA GLU A 9 -17.82 -11.15 -8.22
C GLU A 9 -18.06 -9.68 -7.86
N HIS A 10 -16.99 -8.94 -7.54
CA HIS A 10 -17.09 -7.51 -7.28
C HIS A 10 -17.66 -6.76 -8.49
N ALA A 11 -17.17 -7.02 -9.71
CA ALA A 11 -17.65 -6.36 -10.92
C ALA A 11 -19.14 -6.58 -11.18
N ARG A 12 -19.66 -7.79 -10.90
CA ARG A 12 -21.10 -8.10 -10.97
C ARG A 12 -21.91 -7.32 -9.94
N ASN A 13 -21.40 -7.21 -8.72
CA ASN A 13 -22.10 -6.59 -7.60
C ASN A 13 -21.87 -5.07 -7.49
N LYS A 14 -20.88 -4.52 -8.18
CA LYS A 14 -20.47 -3.10 -8.07
C LYS A 14 -21.61 -2.11 -8.34
N LYS A 15 -22.58 -2.46 -9.19
CA LYS A 15 -23.75 -1.61 -9.49
C LYS A 15 -24.72 -1.48 -8.32
N SER A 16 -24.74 -2.42 -7.37
CA SER A 16 -25.56 -2.33 -6.16
C SER A 16 -24.85 -1.61 -5.00
N LEU A 17 -23.55 -1.32 -5.14
CA LEU A 17 -22.78 -0.55 -4.15
C LEU A 17 -23.13 0.93 -4.22
N LYS A 18 -23.01 1.61 -3.07
CA LYS A 18 -23.33 3.03 -2.96
C LYS A 18 -22.25 3.86 -3.64
N SER A 19 -22.61 4.51 -4.74
CA SER A 19 -21.79 5.55 -5.37
C SER A 19 -22.13 6.91 -4.73
N ASP A 20 -21.84 7.03 -3.43
CA ASP A 20 -22.09 8.23 -2.64
C ASP A 20 -20.80 9.05 -2.56
N LEU A 21 -20.74 10.14 -3.33
CA LEU A 21 -19.58 11.03 -3.41
C LEU A 21 -19.16 11.54 -2.03
N ARG A 22 -20.13 11.87 -1.16
CA ARG A 22 -19.87 12.41 0.17
C ARG A 22 -19.26 11.34 1.08
N ARG A 23 -19.81 10.12 1.07
CA ARG A 23 -19.24 9.00 1.85
C ARG A 23 -17.87 8.59 1.36
N THR A 24 -17.67 8.56 0.04
CA THR A 24 -16.38 8.16 -0.53
C THR A 24 -15.29 9.18 -0.21
N SER A 25 -15.57 10.47 -0.36
CA SER A 25 -14.66 11.53 0.07
C SER A 25 -14.39 11.51 1.58
N ALA A 26 -15.41 11.20 2.39
CA ALA A 26 -15.22 11.04 3.84
C ALA A 26 -14.33 9.83 4.18
N PHE A 27 -14.48 8.72 3.47
CA PHE A 27 -13.64 7.53 3.61
C PHE A 27 -12.17 7.85 3.29
N VAL A 28 -11.89 8.49 2.16
CA VAL A 28 -10.51 8.89 1.78
C VAL A 28 -9.90 9.84 2.81
N LYS A 29 -10.67 10.84 3.30
CA LYS A 29 -10.21 11.73 4.37
C LYS A 29 -9.88 10.97 5.64
N ARG A 30 -10.73 10.01 6.02
CA ARG A 30 -10.53 9.19 7.20
C ARG A 30 -9.29 8.30 7.08
N LEU A 31 -9.01 7.75 5.88
CA LEU A 31 -7.79 6.99 5.61
C LEU A 31 -6.53 7.81 5.89
N ARG A 32 -6.46 9.07 5.43
CA ARG A 32 -5.29 9.95 5.61
C ARG A 32 -4.96 10.25 7.06
N SER A 33 -5.95 10.16 7.94
CA SER A 33 -5.84 10.50 9.36
C SER A 33 -6.23 9.33 10.27
N VAL A 34 -5.95 8.09 9.85
CA VAL A 34 -6.20 6.91 10.69
C VAL A 34 -5.32 7.00 11.94
N PRO A 35 -5.90 6.91 13.16
CA PRO A 35 -5.12 7.01 14.39
C PRO A 35 -4.24 5.78 14.64
N ALA A 36 -4.77 4.58 14.33
CA ALA A 36 -4.06 3.31 14.40
C ALA A 36 -4.76 2.28 13.52
N PHE A 37 -4.07 1.69 12.55
CA PHE A 37 -4.61 0.58 11.76
C PHE A 37 -4.61 -0.72 12.56
N GLY A 38 -3.80 -0.82 13.61
CA GLY A 38 -3.79 -1.96 14.53
C GLY A 38 -5.03 -2.04 15.44
N ASP A 39 -5.84 -0.98 15.53
CA ASP A 39 -7.08 -0.99 16.29
C ASP A 39 -8.19 -1.76 15.54
N ALA A 40 -8.77 -2.77 16.20
CA ALA A 40 -9.72 -3.67 15.57
C ALA A 40 -11.05 -3.00 15.19
N ALA A 41 -11.50 -1.98 15.93
CA ALA A 41 -12.72 -1.25 15.62
C ALA A 41 -12.50 -0.31 14.43
N VAL A 42 -11.37 0.40 14.40
CA VAL A 42 -10.95 1.24 13.28
C VAL A 42 -10.82 0.42 12.00
N LEU A 43 -10.11 -0.70 12.07
CA LEU A 43 -9.91 -1.60 10.93
C LEU A 43 -11.25 -2.14 10.40
N ARG A 44 -12.14 -2.58 11.28
CA ARG A 44 -13.47 -3.08 10.90
C ARG A 44 -14.31 -2.00 10.20
N GLY A 45 -14.28 -0.77 10.69
CA GLY A 45 -14.99 0.36 10.07
C GLY A 45 -14.46 0.70 8.67
N LEU A 46 -13.13 0.69 8.50
CA LEU A 46 -12.50 0.91 7.19
C LEU A 46 -12.83 -0.23 6.20
N LEU A 47 -12.76 -1.48 6.63
CA LEU A 47 -13.11 -2.64 5.79
C LEU A 47 -14.60 -2.63 5.40
N GLY A 48 -15.49 -2.26 6.31
CA GLY A 48 -16.92 -2.13 6.00
C GLY A 48 -17.23 -1.03 4.97
N ASP A 49 -16.47 0.07 4.97
CA ASP A 49 -16.61 1.10 3.94
C ASP A 49 -16.10 0.60 2.58
N ILE A 50 -14.96 -0.11 2.53
CA ILE A 50 -14.47 -0.75 1.29
C ILE A 50 -15.49 -1.78 0.78
N GLU A 51 -16.18 -2.45 1.70
CA GLU A 51 -17.20 -3.43 1.37
C GLU A 51 -18.41 -2.83 0.66
N THR A 52 -18.84 -1.65 1.13
CA THR A 52 -20.16 -1.07 0.79
C THR A 52 -20.11 0.09 -0.20
N LEU A 53 -18.94 0.73 -0.36
CA LEU A 53 -18.74 1.85 -1.28
C LEU A 53 -18.22 1.38 -2.64
N ASN A 54 -18.65 2.07 -3.70
CA ASN A 54 -18.03 1.96 -5.01
C ASN A 54 -16.85 2.94 -5.11
N LEU A 55 -15.63 2.43 -4.99
CA LEU A 55 -14.39 3.23 -4.95
C LEU A 55 -13.68 3.32 -6.30
N SER A 56 -14.29 2.87 -7.40
CA SER A 56 -13.58 2.79 -8.69
C SER A 56 -13.08 4.12 -9.24
N ARG A 57 -13.69 5.24 -8.83
CA ARG A 57 -13.25 6.59 -9.20
C ARG A 57 -12.26 7.21 -8.20
N TYR A 58 -11.92 6.47 -7.15
CA TYR A 58 -11.15 6.94 -6.00
C TYR A 58 -9.92 6.07 -5.71
N VAL A 59 -9.56 5.19 -6.65
CA VAL A 59 -8.48 4.21 -6.47
C VAL A 59 -7.14 4.92 -6.24
N GLU A 60 -6.88 5.99 -7.00
CA GLU A 60 -5.65 6.79 -6.87
C GLU A 60 -5.61 7.53 -5.54
N GLU A 61 -6.71 8.16 -5.14
CA GLU A 61 -6.78 8.90 -3.87
C GLU A 61 -6.70 8.00 -2.65
N VAL A 62 -7.18 6.75 -2.75
CA VAL A 62 -7.00 5.74 -1.71
C VAL A 62 -5.55 5.26 -1.67
N SER A 63 -4.90 5.12 -2.82
CA SER A 63 -3.47 4.74 -2.92
C SER A 63 -2.58 5.80 -2.28
N ASP A 64 -2.76 7.07 -2.65
CA ASP A 64 -2.06 8.22 -2.09
C ASP A 64 -2.32 8.40 -0.58
N ALA A 65 -3.56 8.15 -0.14
CA ALA A 65 -3.88 8.16 1.29
C ALA A 65 -3.09 7.07 2.04
N LEU A 66 -3.01 5.85 1.52
CA LEU A 66 -2.30 4.76 2.18
C LEU A 66 -0.78 4.93 2.16
N SER A 67 -0.21 5.38 1.04
CA SER A 67 1.23 5.62 0.93
C SER A 67 1.68 6.76 1.85
N SER A 68 0.91 7.84 1.95
CA SER A 68 1.22 8.97 2.84
C SER A 68 1.13 8.60 4.33
N CYS A 69 0.21 7.71 4.71
CA CYS A 69 0.08 7.20 6.09
C CYS A 69 1.33 6.49 6.61
N THR A 70 2.20 5.97 5.73
CA THR A 70 3.44 5.32 6.18
C THR A 70 4.38 6.26 6.95
N SER A 71 4.21 7.59 6.82
CA SER A 71 4.94 8.60 7.61
C SER A 71 4.47 8.71 9.07
N SER A 72 3.21 8.41 9.37
CA SER A 72 2.60 8.54 10.70
C SER A 72 2.35 7.19 11.39
N CYS A 73 2.28 6.10 10.63
CA CYS A 73 2.05 4.75 11.14
C CYS A 73 3.23 4.21 11.95
N ARG A 74 2.92 3.28 12.85
CA ARG A 74 3.90 2.47 13.58
C ARG A 74 4.01 1.09 12.93
N VAL A 75 5.03 0.32 13.31
CA VAL A 75 5.20 -1.05 12.81
C VAL A 75 4.00 -1.95 13.17
N GLY A 76 3.36 -1.71 14.32
CA GLY A 76 2.14 -2.43 14.72
C GLY A 76 0.91 -2.16 13.84
N ASP A 77 0.93 -1.10 13.03
CA ASP A 77 -0.16 -0.76 12.12
C ASP A 77 -0.07 -1.52 10.78
N VAL A 78 1.08 -2.11 10.48
CA VAL A 78 1.37 -2.70 9.17
C VAL A 78 0.41 -3.85 8.84
N GLU A 79 0.06 -4.68 9.82
CA GLU A 79 -0.87 -5.78 9.59
C GLU A 79 -2.26 -5.26 9.19
N GLY A 80 -2.81 -4.32 9.96
CA GLY A 80 -4.10 -3.70 9.65
C GLY A 80 -4.09 -2.99 8.30
N MET A 81 -3.05 -2.22 8.01
CA MET A 81 -2.88 -1.54 6.72
C MET A 81 -2.78 -2.54 5.55
N SER A 82 -2.06 -3.66 5.72
CA SER A 82 -1.96 -4.71 4.70
C SER A 82 -3.30 -5.36 4.38
N ARG A 83 -4.21 -5.47 5.37
CA ARG A 83 -5.58 -5.98 5.15
C ARG A 83 -6.44 -5.00 4.37
N ILE A 84 -6.27 -3.70 4.58
CA ILE A 84 -6.90 -2.65 3.77
C ILE A 84 -6.42 -2.74 2.31
N ILE A 85 -5.10 -2.84 2.10
CA ILE A 85 -4.48 -2.97 0.78
C ILE A 85 -5.00 -4.23 0.08
N ALA A 86 -5.02 -5.37 0.77
CA ALA A 86 -5.56 -6.62 0.22
C ALA A 86 -7.02 -6.47 -0.21
N SER A 87 -7.87 -5.89 0.65
CA SER A 87 -9.30 -5.71 0.35
C SER A 87 -9.56 -4.81 -0.86
N MET A 88 -8.75 -3.75 -1.03
CA MET A 88 -8.80 -2.91 -2.23
C MET A 88 -8.33 -3.68 -3.47
N HIS A 89 -7.23 -4.42 -3.37
CA HIS A 89 -6.66 -5.18 -4.48
C HIS A 89 -7.56 -6.32 -4.99
N GLU A 90 -8.29 -6.96 -4.08
CA GLU A 90 -9.29 -7.98 -4.40
C GLU A 90 -10.49 -7.43 -5.20
N ARG A 91 -10.71 -6.12 -5.17
CA ARG A 91 -11.85 -5.44 -5.82
C ARG A 91 -11.47 -4.64 -7.05
N TYR A 92 -10.31 -3.99 -7.02
CA TYR A 92 -9.87 -3.06 -8.05
C TYR A 92 -8.49 -3.47 -8.56
N ASP A 93 -8.44 -3.88 -9.83
CA ASP A 93 -7.22 -4.30 -10.51
C ASP A 93 -6.20 -3.17 -10.67
N SER A 94 -6.67 -1.94 -10.89
CA SER A 94 -5.85 -0.73 -11.00
C SER A 94 -5.22 -0.26 -9.68
N PHE A 95 -5.58 -0.87 -8.55
CA PHE A 95 -5.16 -0.38 -7.23
C PHE A 95 -3.66 -0.59 -6.93
N LEU A 96 -3.14 -1.81 -7.09
CA LEU A 96 -1.71 -2.04 -6.85
C LEU A 96 -0.80 -1.30 -7.84
N PRO A 97 -1.12 -1.23 -9.15
CA PRO A 97 -0.40 -0.38 -10.09
C PRO A 97 -0.34 1.10 -9.67
N SER A 98 -1.33 1.61 -8.93
CA SER A 98 -1.31 2.97 -8.37
C SER A 98 -0.49 3.05 -7.07
N LEU A 99 -0.62 2.09 -6.16
CA LEU A 99 0.00 2.14 -4.83
C LEU A 99 1.51 1.83 -4.83
N LEU A 100 1.93 0.82 -5.61
CA LEU A 100 3.29 0.30 -5.54
C LEU A 100 4.37 1.33 -5.91
N PRO A 101 4.22 2.12 -7.00
CA PRO A 101 5.20 3.16 -7.33
C PRO A 101 5.40 4.17 -6.19
N GLU A 102 4.33 4.53 -5.48
CA GLU A 102 4.40 5.47 -4.37
C GLU A 102 5.15 4.89 -3.16
N LEU A 103 4.92 3.61 -2.84
CA LEU A 103 5.64 2.90 -1.77
C LEU A 103 7.11 2.70 -2.13
N TYR A 104 7.45 2.38 -3.38
CA TYR A 104 8.84 2.26 -3.81
C TYR A 104 9.56 3.61 -3.77
N ALA A 105 8.89 4.69 -4.17
CA ALA A 105 9.45 6.04 -4.06
C ALA A 105 9.76 6.43 -2.61
N VAL A 106 8.98 5.98 -1.62
CA VAL A 106 9.33 6.16 -0.19
C VAL A 106 10.67 5.51 0.15
N LEU A 107 10.91 4.31 -0.38
CA LEU A 107 12.16 3.59 -0.12
C LEU A 107 13.37 4.28 -0.75
N GLU A 108 13.21 4.79 -1.97
CA GLU A 108 14.30 5.41 -2.73
C GLU A 108 14.68 6.81 -2.24
N ARG A 109 13.70 7.61 -1.77
CA ARG A 109 13.92 9.00 -1.33
C ARG A 109 14.94 9.14 -0.19
N ALA A 110 15.06 8.14 0.69
CA ALA A 110 15.85 8.23 1.91
C ALA A 110 17.27 7.63 1.80
N ALA A 111 17.72 7.27 0.59
CA ALA A 111 19.10 6.87 0.31
C ALA A 111 20.07 8.07 0.17
N ALA A 112 19.54 9.30 0.07
CA ALA A 112 20.32 10.53 -0.01
C ALA A 112 20.52 11.13 1.41
N ASN A 113 21.70 10.91 2.00
CA ASN A 113 22.35 11.69 3.07
C ASN A 113 21.48 12.20 4.26
N ASN A 114 21.72 11.67 5.46
CA ASN A 114 21.20 12.17 6.75
C ASN A 114 19.67 12.34 6.80
N ALA A 115 18.95 11.30 6.37
CA ALA A 115 17.49 11.26 6.44
C ALA A 115 17.01 11.52 7.88
N ALA A 116 16.07 12.46 8.06
CA ALA A 116 15.52 12.78 9.36
C ALA A 116 14.89 11.54 10.00
N GLU A 117 14.75 11.49 11.33
CA GLU A 117 14.16 10.33 12.03
C GLU A 117 12.78 9.93 11.48
N ASN A 118 12.00 10.93 11.04
CA ASN A 118 10.71 10.72 10.37
C ASN A 118 10.83 9.96 9.04
N ASP A 119 11.87 10.23 8.25
CA ASP A 119 12.13 9.53 6.98
C ASP A 119 12.55 8.07 7.23
N ALA A 120 13.34 7.83 8.30
CA ALA A 120 13.72 6.47 8.69
C ALA A 120 12.51 5.63 9.15
N ARG A 121 11.57 6.24 9.89
CA ARG A 121 10.29 5.59 10.25
C ARG A 121 9.46 5.30 9.01
N HIS A 122 9.28 6.30 8.16
CA HIS A 122 8.51 6.22 6.92
C HIS A 122 8.99 5.06 6.04
N ARG A 123 10.31 4.99 5.79
CA ARG A 123 10.96 3.90 5.05
C ARG A 123 10.75 2.54 5.71
N ARG A 124 10.91 2.45 7.03
CA ARG A 124 10.74 1.19 7.77
C ARG A 124 9.32 0.65 7.64
N VAL A 125 8.31 1.51 7.77
CA VAL A 125 6.91 1.12 7.62
C VAL A 125 6.64 0.70 6.18
N ALA A 126 7.01 1.51 5.18
CA ALA A 126 6.82 1.16 3.77
C ALA A 126 7.48 -0.17 3.39
N MET A 127 8.72 -0.40 3.83
CA MET A 127 9.44 -1.66 3.62
C MET A 127 8.71 -2.83 4.27
N ARG A 128 8.30 -2.68 5.54
CA ARG A 128 7.58 -3.72 6.28
C ARG A 128 6.25 -4.05 5.62
N THR A 129 5.53 -3.04 5.12
CA THR A 129 4.29 -3.21 4.37
C THR A 129 4.53 -3.99 3.10
N LEU A 130 5.48 -3.60 2.26
CA LEU A 130 5.80 -4.32 1.04
C LEU A 130 6.17 -5.79 1.30
N VAL A 131 7.01 -6.06 2.31
CA VAL A 131 7.33 -7.43 2.74
C VAL A 131 6.09 -8.17 3.22
N GLN A 132 5.21 -7.52 4.00
CA GLN A 132 3.95 -8.11 4.45
C GLN A 132 3.08 -8.51 3.25
N LEU A 133 2.97 -7.67 2.21
CA LEU A 133 2.19 -7.98 1.01
C LEU A 133 2.77 -9.15 0.21
N VAL A 134 4.10 -9.33 0.20
CA VAL A 134 4.74 -10.52 -0.38
C VAL A 134 4.39 -11.77 0.45
N LEU A 135 4.51 -11.69 1.77
CA LEU A 135 4.27 -12.82 2.67
C LEU A 135 2.81 -13.28 2.68
N THR A 136 1.86 -12.36 2.53
CA THR A 136 0.42 -12.67 2.43
C THR A 136 -0.01 -13.10 1.03
N GLY A 137 0.89 -13.04 0.04
CA GLY A 137 0.59 -13.37 -1.34
C GLY A 137 -0.26 -12.33 -2.07
N VAL A 138 -0.44 -11.14 -1.48
CA VAL A 138 -1.06 -9.99 -2.17
C VAL A 138 -0.20 -9.55 -3.34
N LEU A 139 1.13 -9.54 -3.18
CA LEU A 139 2.05 -9.38 -4.31
C LEU A 139 2.43 -10.74 -4.89
N HIS A 140 1.94 -11.03 -6.09
CA HIS A 140 2.26 -12.26 -6.83
C HIS A 140 2.46 -12.01 -8.33
N GLY A 141 3.13 -12.96 -9.00
CA GLY A 141 3.36 -12.89 -10.45
C GLY A 141 4.04 -11.59 -10.87
N ASP A 142 3.40 -10.87 -11.81
CA ASP A 142 3.91 -9.62 -12.38
C ASP A 142 4.02 -8.47 -11.37
N GLU A 143 3.28 -8.51 -10.26
CA GLU A 143 3.36 -7.47 -9.21
C GLU A 143 4.69 -7.51 -8.45
N ARG A 144 5.48 -8.59 -8.61
CA ARG A 144 6.82 -8.75 -8.02
C ARG A 144 7.93 -8.21 -8.91
N GLN A 145 7.63 -7.68 -10.11
CA GLN A 145 8.64 -7.21 -11.05
C GLN A 145 9.59 -6.15 -10.43
N ASP A 146 9.06 -5.37 -9.47
CA ASP A 146 9.80 -4.31 -8.78
C ASP A 146 10.41 -4.72 -7.43
N LEU A 147 10.41 -6.03 -7.11
CA LEU A 147 11.04 -6.55 -5.88
C LEU A 147 12.55 -6.24 -5.81
N LYS A 148 13.17 -5.86 -6.94
CA LYS A 148 14.56 -5.40 -7.01
C LYS A 148 14.83 -4.20 -6.10
N VAL A 149 13.90 -3.25 -5.98
CA VAL A 149 14.03 -2.09 -5.08
C VAL A 149 14.11 -2.54 -3.63
N LEU A 150 13.27 -3.50 -3.25
CA LEU A 150 13.28 -4.10 -1.91
C LEU A 150 14.58 -4.84 -1.63
N LEU A 151 15.05 -5.66 -2.58
CA LEU A 151 16.33 -6.37 -2.44
C LEU A 151 17.51 -5.42 -2.32
N LYS A 152 17.52 -4.32 -3.07
CA LYS A 152 18.54 -3.25 -2.96
C LYS A 152 18.54 -2.66 -1.55
N VAL A 153 17.39 -2.25 -1.04
CA VAL A 153 17.25 -1.64 0.30
C VAL A 153 17.64 -2.62 1.42
N VAL A 154 17.29 -3.91 1.28
CA VAL A 154 17.76 -4.97 2.20
C VAL A 154 19.28 -5.09 2.13
N GLY A 155 19.85 -5.14 0.92
CA GLY A 155 21.29 -5.21 0.70
C GLY A 155 22.03 -4.05 1.38
N GLU A 156 21.57 -2.83 1.15
CA GLU A 156 22.10 -1.61 1.79
C GLU A 156 22.02 -1.70 3.32
N ALA A 157 20.88 -2.14 3.87
CA ALA A 157 20.69 -2.30 5.31
C ALA A 157 21.59 -3.39 5.92
N CYS A 158 21.95 -4.41 5.13
CA CYS A 158 22.90 -5.46 5.51
C CYS A 158 24.37 -5.10 5.27
N GLY A 159 24.67 -3.86 4.83
CA GLY A 159 26.04 -3.41 4.56
C GLY A 159 26.61 -3.87 3.21
N SER A 160 25.78 -4.35 2.29
CA SER A 160 26.20 -4.58 0.91
C SER A 160 26.40 -3.21 0.25
N ALA A 161 27.63 -2.89 -0.15
CA ALA A 161 27.91 -1.66 -0.88
C ALA A 161 27.09 -1.63 -2.19
N PRO A 162 26.56 -0.46 -2.61
CA PRO A 162 25.93 -0.34 -3.92
C PRO A 162 26.95 -0.77 -4.98
N ALA A 163 26.54 -1.65 -5.90
CA ALA A 163 27.39 -2.07 -7.01
C ALA A 163 27.92 -0.82 -7.74
N PRO A 164 29.23 -0.73 -8.02
CA PRO A 164 29.77 0.44 -8.71
C PRO A 164 29.06 0.57 -10.06
N ASP A 165 28.50 1.75 -10.32
CA ASP A 165 27.94 2.10 -11.62
C ASP A 165 29.00 1.81 -12.68
N LYS A 166 28.75 0.82 -13.54
CA LYS A 166 29.54 0.61 -14.74
C LYS A 166 29.31 1.84 -15.62
N LYS A 167 30.16 2.85 -15.47
CA LYS A 167 30.34 3.89 -16.48
C LYS A 167 30.79 3.18 -17.74
N SER A 168 29.87 3.02 -18.68
CA SER A 168 30.19 2.68 -20.07
C SER A 168 31.05 3.81 -20.62
N ASN A 169 32.33 3.52 -20.84
CA ASN A 169 33.19 4.24 -21.78
C ASN A 169 33.28 3.41 -23.05
#